data_AF-A0A0A1TZJ1-F1
#
_entry.id   AF-A0A0A1TZJ1-F1
#
_cell.length_a   1.000
_cell.length_b   1.000
_cell.length_c   1.000
_cell.angle_alpha   90.00
_cell.angle_beta   90.00
_cell.angle_gamma   90.00
#
_symmetry.space_group_name_H-M   'P 1'
#
loop_
_entity.id
_entity.type
_entity.pdbx_description
1 polymer ?
#
loop_
_entity_poly.entity_id
_entity_poly.type
_entity_poly.pdbx_seq_one_letter_code
_entity_poly.pdbx_strand_id
1 'polypeptide(L)'
;MNKDVMHTTQTDFNTKTTISNPPISDEKLSQKPTKIEKVERTEIRTEKNERKKTHYLPLFPSKPHPKQQKASTETVSKSQSVLRDFQNYQASQQAIFIALLSLTNNVSIGKPLKKSSVTRQFIRVVVVESADTHQRIEIEKEVEKRCLEKRRIDINNGVSEKTSARRFKTNKRAESMNILIEELRKVGYVFESRLTEGKKDTIKLETVYKVTKKDSGPCFDSEEIEKIGEDINKYLYSLVSHSNENVIVHDNKELKKLIGVDVDDETEETTELTTNQPQNPPQPPTNLH
;
A
#
# COMPACT_ATOMS: atom_id res chain seq x y z
N MET A 1 11.23 -58.62 -8.06
CA MET A 1 11.86 -58.93 -6.76
C MET A 1 12.44 -57.61 -6.28
N ASN A 2 12.02 -56.93 -5.22
CA ASN A 2 11.19 -57.28 -4.07
C ASN A 2 10.11 -56.22 -3.83
N LYS A 3 8.98 -56.73 -3.34
CA LYS A 3 7.90 -55.98 -2.70
C LYS A 3 8.33 -55.74 -1.26
N ASP A 4 8.06 -54.56 -0.72
CA ASP A 4 7.79 -54.46 0.71
C ASP A 4 6.61 -53.54 0.98
N VAL A 5 5.70 -54.14 1.75
CA VAL A 5 4.39 -53.72 2.19
C VAL A 5 4.55 -53.34 3.65
N MET A 6 4.09 -52.16 4.07
CA MET A 6 3.80 -51.92 5.49
C MET A 6 2.52 -51.08 5.64
N HIS A 7 1.73 -51.54 6.61
CA HIS A 7 0.32 -51.28 6.85
C HIS A 7 0.05 -50.00 7.66
N THR A 8 -1.09 -49.38 7.35
CA THR A 8 -2.22 -49.01 8.21
C THR A 8 -1.96 -48.55 9.66
N THR A 9 -2.43 -47.34 10.01
CA THR A 9 -3.48 -47.14 11.04
C THR A 9 -4.16 -45.78 10.90
N GLN A 10 -5.48 -45.83 10.69
CA GLN A 10 -6.45 -44.76 10.92
C GLN A 10 -6.76 -44.69 12.41
N THR A 11 -6.89 -43.48 12.96
CA THR A 11 -7.57 -43.24 14.23
C THR A 11 -8.45 -42.01 14.10
N ASP A 12 -9.75 -42.28 14.00
CA ASP A 12 -10.83 -41.31 14.12
C ASP A 12 -11.07 -41.01 15.61
N PHE A 13 -11.08 -39.73 16.00
CA PHE A 13 -11.72 -39.29 17.23
C PHE A 13 -12.71 -38.17 16.93
N ASN A 14 -13.98 -38.53 17.07
CA ASN A 14 -15.17 -37.74 16.84
C ASN A 14 -15.83 -37.52 18.21
N THR A 15 -15.84 -36.29 18.72
CA THR A 15 -16.70 -35.93 19.87
C THR A 15 -17.36 -34.58 19.60
N LYS A 16 -18.60 -34.65 19.11
CA LYS A 16 -19.60 -33.59 19.14
C LYS A 16 -20.01 -33.33 20.60
N THR A 17 -19.78 -32.12 21.09
CA THR A 17 -20.42 -31.63 22.32
C THR A 17 -21.52 -30.64 21.92
N THR A 18 -22.76 -31.10 21.99
CA THR A 18 -23.98 -30.30 21.83
C THR A 18 -24.32 -29.69 23.18
N ILE A 19 -24.23 -28.37 23.31
CA ILE A 19 -24.73 -27.63 24.48
C ILE A 19 -26.15 -27.16 24.16
N SER A 20 -27.12 -27.70 24.90
CA SER A 20 -28.52 -27.31 24.91
C SER A 20 -28.73 -26.08 25.80
N ASN A 21 -29.21 -24.98 25.23
CA ASN A 21 -29.67 -23.81 26.00
C ASN A 21 -31.12 -24.03 26.50
N PRO A 22 -31.44 -23.68 27.76
CA PRO A 22 -32.80 -23.72 28.30
C PRO A 22 -33.65 -22.53 27.83
N PRO A 23 -34.99 -22.65 27.93
CA PRO A 23 -35.94 -21.70 27.34
C PRO A 23 -36.04 -20.41 28.17
N ILE A 24 -36.02 -19.27 27.48
CA ILE A 24 -36.31 -17.95 28.06
C ILE A 24 -37.82 -17.75 28.03
N SER A 25 -38.41 -17.63 29.21
CA SER A 25 -39.83 -17.31 29.43
C SER A 25 -40.11 -15.83 29.18
N ASP A 26 -41.20 -15.58 28.47
CA ASP A 26 -41.82 -14.27 28.26
C ASP A 26 -42.33 -13.68 29.58
N GLU A 27 -41.85 -12.48 29.95
CA GLU A 27 -42.55 -11.63 30.91
C GLU A 27 -42.72 -10.22 30.31
N LYS A 28 -43.93 -9.97 29.81
CA LYS A 28 -44.41 -8.65 29.39
C LYS A 28 -44.69 -7.83 30.65
N LEU A 29 -43.93 -6.75 30.86
CA LEU A 29 -44.37 -5.65 31.71
C LEU A 29 -44.49 -4.35 30.91
N SER A 30 -45.74 -3.96 30.77
CA SER A 30 -46.22 -2.70 30.21
C SER A 30 -45.94 -1.55 31.18
N GLN A 31 -45.12 -0.58 30.77
CA GLN A 31 -45.11 0.75 31.39
C GLN A 31 -45.13 1.84 30.32
N LYS A 32 -46.16 2.69 30.38
CA LYS A 32 -46.34 3.88 29.55
C LYS A 32 -45.37 4.98 30.03
N PRO A 33 -44.63 5.67 29.14
CA PRO A 33 -43.88 6.85 29.53
C PRO A 33 -44.79 8.08 29.58
N THR A 34 -44.81 8.69 30.75
CA THR A 34 -45.45 9.96 31.09
C THR A 34 -44.74 11.12 30.39
N LYS A 35 -45.52 12.10 29.91
CA LYS A 35 -45.05 13.38 29.37
C LYS A 35 -44.31 14.15 30.46
N ILE A 36 -43.02 14.41 30.31
CA ILE A 36 -42.26 15.59 30.78
C ILE A 36 -40.93 15.58 29.99
N GLU A 37 -40.32 16.76 29.81
CA GLU A 37 -38.98 16.99 29.24
C GLU A 37 -38.85 17.20 27.72
N LYS A 38 -39.49 18.27 27.25
CA LYS A 38 -39.09 19.06 26.07
C LYS A 38 -38.19 20.22 26.52
N VAL A 39 -36.92 19.99 26.90
CA VAL A 39 -35.92 21.09 26.95
C VAL A 39 -34.51 20.62 26.54
N GLU A 40 -34.16 19.34 26.64
CA GLU A 40 -32.78 18.88 26.42
C GLU A 40 -32.47 18.36 24.99
N ARG A 41 -33.04 18.99 23.95
CA ARG A 41 -32.91 18.54 22.54
C ARG A 41 -32.07 19.42 21.63
N THR A 42 -31.43 20.46 22.14
CA THR A 42 -30.67 21.39 21.30
C THR A 42 -29.15 21.24 21.43
N GLU A 43 -28.64 20.64 22.51
CA GLU A 43 -27.18 20.44 22.70
C GLU A 43 -26.66 19.07 22.25
N ILE A 44 -27.53 18.05 22.13
CA ILE A 44 -27.15 16.72 21.62
C ILE A 44 -27.02 16.70 20.07
N ARG A 45 -27.40 17.79 19.40
CA ARG A 45 -27.44 17.85 17.91
C ARG A 45 -26.07 18.19 17.29
N THR A 46 -25.13 18.70 18.07
CA THR A 46 -23.73 18.90 17.63
C THR A 46 -22.86 17.68 17.92
N GLU A 47 -23.05 16.95 19.04
CA GLU A 47 -22.26 15.75 19.34
C GLU A 47 -22.63 14.50 18.52
N LYS A 48 -23.87 14.41 18.00
CA LYS A 48 -24.27 13.27 17.16
C LYS A 48 -23.73 13.31 15.72
N ASN A 49 -23.12 14.42 15.31
CA ASN A 49 -22.52 14.55 13.98
C ASN A 49 -21.04 14.13 13.94
N GLU A 50 -20.40 13.93 15.09
CA GLU A 50 -19.02 13.43 15.17
C GLU A 50 -18.93 11.89 15.24
N ARG A 51 -20.01 11.20 15.63
CA ARG A 51 -20.01 9.73 15.84
C ARG A 51 -20.41 8.88 14.63
N LYS A 52 -20.20 9.39 13.41
CA LYS A 52 -20.21 8.61 12.17
C LYS A 52 -19.06 8.98 11.25
N LYS A 53 -17.84 9.14 11.78
CA LYS A 53 -16.64 8.85 11.00
C LYS A 53 -16.54 7.33 10.83
N THR A 54 -17.36 6.78 9.94
CA THR A 54 -17.10 5.44 9.42
C THR A 54 -15.78 5.54 8.68
N HIS A 55 -14.72 4.92 9.23
CA HIS A 55 -13.42 4.80 8.57
C HIS A 55 -13.63 4.60 7.07
N TYR A 56 -13.18 5.56 6.25
CA TYR A 56 -13.22 5.45 4.81
C TYR A 56 -12.24 4.34 4.40
N LEU A 57 -12.73 3.11 4.43
CA LEU A 57 -12.09 2.01 3.73
C LEU A 57 -12.54 2.14 2.29
N PRO A 58 -11.64 2.38 1.32
CA PRO A 58 -12.01 2.37 -0.08
C PRO A 58 -12.71 1.04 -0.35
N LEU A 59 -14.01 1.12 -0.65
CA LEU A 59 -14.83 -0.04 -0.91
C LEU A 59 -14.17 -0.79 -2.06
N PHE A 60 -13.68 -2.00 -1.80
CA PHE A 60 -13.20 -2.85 -2.88
C PHE A 60 -14.33 -2.96 -3.90
N PRO A 61 -14.07 -2.76 -5.20
CA PRO A 61 -15.10 -2.96 -6.21
C PRO A 61 -15.51 -4.43 -6.16
N SER A 62 -16.63 -4.72 -5.50
CA SER A 62 -17.27 -6.03 -5.52
C SER A 62 -17.61 -6.33 -6.98
N LYS A 63 -17.14 -7.47 -7.51
CA LYS A 63 -17.47 -7.84 -8.89
C LYS A 63 -18.98 -7.92 -9.02
N PRO A 64 -19.58 -7.34 -10.07
CA PRO A 64 -20.97 -7.63 -10.37
C PRO A 64 -21.11 -9.14 -10.63
N HIS A 65 -22.00 -9.81 -9.90
CA HIS A 65 -22.40 -11.17 -10.22
C HIS A 65 -22.99 -11.17 -11.65
N PRO A 66 -22.68 -12.17 -12.49
CA PRO A 66 -23.21 -12.23 -13.84
C PRO A 66 -24.69 -12.61 -13.78
N LYS A 67 -25.55 -11.64 -13.54
CA LYS A 67 -26.95 -11.70 -13.98
C LYS A 67 -27.02 -10.91 -15.28
N GLN A 68 -27.42 -11.58 -16.34
CA GLN A 68 -27.61 -11.01 -17.68
C GLN A 68 -28.69 -9.93 -17.63
N GLN A 69 -28.32 -8.69 -17.30
CA GLN A 69 -29.16 -7.51 -17.49
C GLN A 69 -28.29 -6.43 -18.13
N LYS A 70 -28.78 -5.83 -19.22
CA LYS A 70 -28.12 -4.73 -19.93
C LYS A 70 -27.80 -3.63 -18.93
N ALA A 71 -26.52 -3.41 -18.65
CA ALA A 71 -26.07 -2.41 -17.68
C ALA A 71 -26.51 -1.02 -18.15
N SER A 72 -27.25 -0.30 -17.30
CA SER A 72 -27.53 1.12 -17.51
C SER A 72 -26.24 1.94 -17.35
N THR A 73 -26.11 3.02 -18.12
CA THR A 73 -24.93 3.91 -18.20
C THR A 73 -24.45 4.41 -16.83
N GLU A 74 -25.36 4.57 -15.86
CA GLU A 74 -25.03 4.99 -14.48
C GLU A 74 -24.21 3.94 -13.70
N THR A 75 -24.47 2.65 -13.90
CA THR A 75 -23.79 1.57 -13.16
C THR A 75 -22.33 1.43 -13.57
N VAL A 76 -22.02 1.68 -14.84
CA VAL A 76 -20.65 1.65 -15.37
C VAL A 76 -19.83 2.82 -14.82
N SER A 77 -20.39 4.02 -14.77
CA SER A 77 -19.74 5.23 -14.23
C SER A 77 -19.31 5.04 -12.77
N LYS A 78 -20.20 4.50 -11.93
CA LYS A 78 -19.91 4.25 -10.51
C LYS A 78 -18.74 3.28 -10.31
N SER A 79 -18.66 2.23 -11.12
CA SER A 79 -17.58 1.24 -11.03
C SER A 79 -16.20 1.80 -11.40
N GLN A 80 -16.15 2.72 -12.38
CA GLN A 80 -14.91 3.38 -12.79
C GLN A 80 -14.41 4.36 -11.72
N SER A 81 -15.32 5.09 -11.07
CA SER A 81 -14.98 5.95 -9.93
C SER A 81 -14.34 5.14 -8.81
N VAL A 82 -14.98 4.05 -8.39
CA VAL A 82 -14.47 3.20 -7.29
C VAL A 82 -13.08 2.64 -7.61
N LEU A 83 -12.84 2.19 -8.85
CA LEU A 83 -11.52 1.70 -9.26
C LEU A 83 -10.46 2.82 -9.22
N ARG A 84 -10.81 4.02 -9.67
CA ARG A 84 -9.92 5.18 -9.66
C ARG A 84 -9.56 5.56 -8.23
N ASP A 85 -10.55 5.65 -7.35
CA ASP A 85 -10.38 6.04 -5.95
C ASP A 85 -9.50 5.00 -5.22
N PHE A 86 -9.71 3.70 -5.49
CA PHE A 86 -8.83 2.63 -5.00
C PHE A 86 -7.39 2.75 -5.50
N GLN A 87 -7.18 3.03 -6.79
CA GLN A 87 -5.84 3.21 -7.35
C GLN A 87 -5.13 4.45 -6.82
N ASN A 88 -5.89 5.51 -6.51
CA ASN A 88 -5.39 6.73 -5.88
C ASN A 88 -4.97 6.46 -4.43
N TYR A 89 -5.80 5.73 -3.67
CA TYR A 89 -5.48 5.32 -2.32
C TYR A 89 -4.19 4.47 -2.28
N GLN A 90 -4.05 3.49 -3.18
CA GLN A 90 -2.82 2.70 -3.30
C GLN A 90 -1.58 3.55 -3.59
N ALA A 91 -1.71 4.59 -4.41
CA ALA A 91 -0.59 5.49 -4.70
C ALA A 91 -0.24 6.34 -3.47
N SER A 92 -1.23 6.79 -2.71
CA SER A 92 -1.02 7.49 -1.43
C SER A 92 -0.36 6.58 -0.38
N GLN A 93 -0.82 5.32 -0.25
CA GLN A 93 -0.17 4.32 0.62
C GLN A 93 1.28 4.09 0.25
N GLN A 94 1.57 3.91 -1.04
CA GLN A 94 2.94 3.73 -1.52
C GLN A 94 3.82 4.93 -1.16
N ALA A 95 3.30 6.14 -1.32
CA ALA A 95 4.01 7.36 -1.01
C ALA A 95 4.37 7.44 0.48
N ILE A 96 3.43 7.11 1.38
CA ILE A 96 3.69 6.99 2.82
C ILE A 96 4.78 5.95 3.09
N PHE A 97 4.73 4.79 2.44
CA PHE A 97 5.73 3.75 2.64
C PHE A 97 7.14 4.17 2.23
N ILE A 98 7.26 4.86 1.10
CA ILE A 98 8.54 5.42 0.63
C ILE A 98 9.07 6.45 1.64
N ALA A 99 8.21 7.36 2.11
CA ALA A 99 8.62 8.37 3.09
C ALA A 99 9.10 7.74 4.40
N LEU A 100 8.35 6.75 4.93
CA LEU A 100 8.74 6.07 6.16
C LEU A 100 10.03 5.26 6.02
N LEU A 101 10.23 4.55 4.90
CA LEU A 101 11.50 3.86 4.64
C LEU A 101 12.65 4.86 4.51
N SER A 102 12.42 6.02 3.89
CA SER A 102 13.50 7.00 3.68
C SER A 102 14.07 7.59 4.96
N LEU A 103 13.40 7.44 6.11
CA LEU A 103 13.92 7.87 7.42
C LEU A 103 15.15 7.08 7.87
N THR A 104 15.27 5.81 7.44
CA THR A 104 16.34 4.89 7.89
C THR A 104 17.07 4.21 6.73
N ASN A 105 16.53 4.34 5.52
CA ASN A 105 17.02 3.66 4.33
C ASN A 105 17.27 4.67 3.20
N ASN A 106 18.18 4.32 2.32
CA ASN A 106 18.33 4.93 1.01
C ASN A 106 17.30 4.31 0.07
N VAL A 107 16.30 5.08 -0.37
CA VAL A 107 15.27 4.60 -1.29
C VAL A 107 15.49 5.19 -2.67
N SER A 108 15.90 4.35 -3.62
CA SER A 108 16.07 4.74 -5.02
C SER A 108 14.73 4.64 -5.76
N ILE A 109 14.22 5.79 -6.21
CA ILE A 109 12.97 5.91 -6.98
C ILE A 109 13.26 6.36 -8.41
N GLY A 110 12.47 5.88 -9.36
CA GLY A 110 12.60 6.22 -10.77
C GLY A 110 11.31 6.79 -11.35
N LYS A 111 11.45 7.37 -12.54
CA LYS A 111 10.31 7.84 -13.33
C LYS A 111 9.32 6.69 -13.61
N PRO A 112 8.01 6.89 -13.43
CA PRO A 112 7.02 5.90 -13.82
C PRO A 112 7.12 5.56 -15.31
N LEU A 113 7.08 4.26 -15.67
CA LEU A 113 7.14 3.83 -17.07
C LEU A 113 5.97 4.35 -17.90
N LYS A 114 4.82 4.57 -17.27
CA LYS A 114 3.61 5.09 -17.90
C LYS A 114 3.06 6.21 -17.03
N LYS A 115 2.91 7.39 -17.62
CA LYS A 115 2.24 8.52 -16.97
C LYS A 115 0.73 8.25 -16.98
N SER A 116 0.13 8.23 -15.79
CA SER A 116 -1.33 8.25 -15.65
C SER A 116 -1.86 9.66 -15.88
N SER A 117 -2.99 9.80 -16.59
CA SER A 117 -3.72 11.06 -16.73
C SER A 117 -4.93 11.16 -15.79
N VAL A 118 -5.39 10.03 -15.24
CA VAL A 118 -6.65 9.93 -14.48
C VAL A 118 -6.42 9.64 -13.01
N THR A 119 -5.34 8.94 -12.67
CA THR A 119 -5.01 8.53 -11.30
C THR A 119 -3.68 9.13 -10.87
N ARG A 120 -3.47 9.21 -9.55
CA ARG A 120 -2.17 9.55 -8.95
C ARG A 120 -1.11 8.58 -9.48
N GLN A 121 0.12 9.08 -9.63
CA GLN A 121 1.19 8.27 -10.21
C GLN A 121 1.63 7.21 -9.22
N PHE A 122 1.77 5.98 -9.70
CA PHE A 122 2.45 4.93 -8.92
C PHE A 122 3.95 5.06 -9.16
N ILE A 123 4.70 5.45 -8.14
CA ILE A 123 6.14 5.72 -8.24
C ILE A 123 6.88 4.41 -8.42
N ARG A 124 7.89 4.38 -9.29
CA ARG A 124 8.72 3.19 -9.48
C ARG A 124 9.77 3.17 -8.37
N VAL A 125 9.69 2.21 -7.45
CA VAL A 125 10.74 1.96 -6.45
C VAL A 125 11.70 0.92 -7.02
N VAL A 126 12.97 1.28 -7.13
CA VAL A 126 14.00 0.44 -7.78
C VAL A 126 14.78 -0.35 -6.74
N VAL A 127 15.28 0.34 -5.71
CA VAL A 127 16.14 -0.22 -4.66
C VAL A 127 15.77 0.38 -3.32
N VAL A 128 15.82 -0.43 -2.27
CA VAL A 128 15.87 0.01 -0.87
C VAL A 128 17.16 -0.53 -0.28
N GLU A 129 17.95 0.35 0.33
CA GLU A 129 19.21 -0.02 0.99
C GLU A 129 19.22 0.52 2.41
N SER A 130 19.48 -0.33 3.39
CA SER A 130 19.62 0.07 4.79
C SER A 130 20.87 0.94 4.96
N ALA A 131 20.70 2.13 5.55
CA ALA A 131 21.83 3.02 5.83
C ALA A 131 22.81 2.39 6.83
N ASP A 132 22.29 1.69 7.84
CA ASP A 132 23.11 1.11 8.92
C ASP A 132 23.79 -0.21 8.53
N THR A 133 23.05 -1.10 7.85
CA THR A 133 23.51 -2.48 7.61
C THR A 133 24.04 -2.69 6.19
N HIS A 134 23.89 -1.70 5.30
CA HIS A 134 24.15 -1.83 3.86
C HIS A 134 23.43 -2.99 3.17
N GLN A 135 22.40 -3.56 3.81
CA GLN A 135 21.57 -4.57 3.19
C GLN A 135 20.73 -3.92 2.09
N ARG A 136 20.86 -4.46 0.88
CA ARG A 136 20.27 -3.91 -0.34
C ARG A 136 19.27 -4.88 -0.93
N ILE A 137 18.04 -4.40 -1.14
CA ILE A 137 16.99 -5.12 -1.87
C ILE A 137 16.65 -4.38 -3.15
N GLU A 138 16.80 -5.06 -4.28
CA GLU A 138 16.39 -4.55 -5.58
C GLU A 138 14.90 -4.86 -5.79
N ILE A 139 14.04 -3.97 -5.27
CA ILE A 139 12.59 -4.10 -5.26
C ILE A 139 12.04 -4.51 -6.63
N GLU A 140 12.48 -3.86 -7.70
CA GLU A 140 11.96 -4.16 -9.04
C GLU A 140 12.29 -5.58 -9.51
N LYS A 141 13.51 -6.06 -9.24
CA LYS A 141 13.92 -7.43 -9.60
C LYS A 141 13.18 -8.46 -8.76
N GLU A 142 12.97 -8.19 -7.47
CA GLU A 142 12.24 -9.11 -6.60
C GLU A 142 10.75 -9.19 -6.97
N VAL A 143 10.11 -8.05 -7.30
CA VAL A 143 8.75 -8.03 -7.86
C VAL A 143 8.67 -8.85 -9.14
N GLU A 144 9.60 -8.66 -10.07
CA GLU A 144 9.64 -9.38 -11.34
C GLU A 144 9.81 -10.88 -11.12
N LYS A 145 10.76 -11.29 -10.27
CA LYS A 145 11.00 -12.69 -9.89
C LYS A 145 9.73 -13.34 -9.33
N ARG A 146 9.09 -12.73 -8.32
CA ARG A 146 7.85 -13.26 -7.70
C ARG A 146 6.71 -13.37 -8.74
N CYS A 147 6.57 -12.36 -9.60
CA CYS A 147 5.53 -12.36 -10.64
C CYS A 147 5.80 -13.38 -11.76
N LEU A 148 7.05 -13.58 -12.17
CA LEU A 148 7.43 -14.57 -13.18
C LEU A 148 7.20 -15.99 -12.67
N GLU A 149 7.56 -16.27 -11.42
CA GLU A 149 7.29 -17.58 -10.82
C GLU A 149 5.78 -17.84 -10.75
N LYS A 150 4.98 -16.84 -10.36
CA LYS A 150 3.53 -16.98 -10.37
C LYS A 150 2.97 -17.21 -11.77
N ARG A 151 3.51 -16.52 -12.78
CA ARG A 151 3.12 -16.71 -14.19
C ARG A 151 3.42 -18.14 -14.67
N ARG A 152 4.58 -18.70 -14.29
CA ARG A 152 4.97 -20.07 -14.60
C ARG A 152 3.98 -21.07 -14.00
N ILE A 153 3.62 -20.89 -12.74
CA ILE A 153 2.60 -21.71 -12.05
C ILE A 153 1.24 -21.61 -12.76
N ASP A 154 0.81 -20.41 -13.15
CA ASP A 154 -0.45 -20.22 -13.88
C ASP A 154 -0.48 -21.01 -15.20
N ILE A 155 0.60 -20.94 -15.99
CA ILE A 155 0.71 -21.67 -17.28
C ILE A 155 0.69 -23.18 -17.03
N ASN A 156 1.44 -23.68 -16.03
CA ASN A 156 1.46 -25.08 -15.66
C ASN A 156 0.09 -25.59 -15.20
N ASN A 157 -0.73 -24.72 -14.61
CA ASN A 157 -2.11 -25.02 -14.20
C ASN A 157 -3.14 -24.84 -15.34
N GLY A 158 -2.69 -24.68 -16.59
CA GLY A 158 -3.57 -24.60 -17.77
C GLY A 158 -4.16 -23.21 -18.02
N VAL A 159 -3.67 -22.15 -17.36
CA VAL A 159 -4.08 -20.78 -17.69
C VAL A 159 -3.45 -20.36 -19.01
N SER A 160 -4.25 -19.82 -19.93
CA SER A 160 -3.73 -19.38 -21.23
C SER A 160 -2.64 -18.32 -21.09
N GLU A 161 -1.64 -18.36 -21.98
CA GLU A 161 -0.51 -17.45 -21.93
C GLU A 161 -0.94 -15.98 -21.92
N LYS A 162 -1.91 -15.62 -22.77
CA LYS A 162 -2.53 -14.28 -22.79
C LYS A 162 -3.09 -13.85 -21.43
N THR A 163 -3.77 -14.77 -20.72
CA THR A 163 -4.33 -14.49 -19.40
C THR A 163 -3.24 -14.37 -18.34
N SER A 164 -2.25 -15.26 -18.38
CA SER A 164 -1.09 -15.24 -17.47
C SER A 164 -0.27 -13.95 -17.62
N ALA A 165 -0.02 -13.50 -18.85
CA ALA A 165 0.71 -12.27 -19.15
C ALA A 165 -0.05 -11.02 -18.70
N ARG A 166 -1.39 -11.02 -18.81
CA ARG A 166 -2.23 -9.95 -18.26
C ARG A 166 -2.14 -9.92 -16.72
N ARG A 167 -2.25 -11.07 -16.07
CA ARG A 167 -2.14 -11.20 -14.60
C ARG A 167 -0.77 -10.76 -14.10
N PHE A 168 0.30 -11.15 -14.78
CA PHE A 168 1.66 -10.71 -14.48
C PHE A 168 1.75 -9.19 -14.33
N LYS A 169 1.23 -8.43 -15.31
CA LYS A 169 1.23 -6.96 -15.28
C LYS A 169 0.44 -6.39 -14.10
N THR A 170 -0.73 -6.95 -13.80
CA THR A 170 -1.56 -6.51 -12.66
C THR A 170 -0.90 -6.83 -11.32
N ASN A 171 -0.27 -8.00 -11.21
CA ASN A 171 0.35 -8.48 -9.99
C ASN A 171 1.61 -7.68 -9.61
N LYS A 172 2.35 -7.10 -10.57
CA LYS A 172 3.54 -6.27 -10.26
C LYS A 172 3.25 -5.17 -9.25
N ARG A 173 2.09 -4.51 -9.37
CA ARG A 173 1.69 -3.44 -8.43
C ARG A 173 1.42 -4.00 -7.03
N ALA A 174 0.74 -5.15 -6.95
CA ALA A 174 0.42 -5.78 -5.67
C ALA A 174 1.68 -6.28 -4.95
N GLU A 175 2.58 -6.96 -5.66
CA GLU A 175 3.86 -7.42 -5.09
C GLU A 175 4.75 -6.25 -4.66
N SER A 176 4.80 -5.18 -5.44
CA SER A 176 5.56 -3.99 -5.05
C SER A 176 5.08 -3.41 -3.73
N MET A 177 3.77 -3.35 -3.49
CA MET A 177 3.22 -2.88 -2.21
C MET A 177 3.55 -3.85 -1.08
N ASN A 178 3.34 -5.15 -1.29
CA ASN A 178 3.58 -6.17 -0.28
C ASN A 178 5.05 -6.19 0.18
N ILE A 179 6.02 -6.06 -0.75
CA ILE A 179 7.45 -6.00 -0.41
C ILE A 179 7.75 -4.74 0.42
N LEU A 180 7.21 -3.56 0.06
CA LEU A 180 7.42 -2.35 0.86
C LEU A 180 6.87 -2.49 2.29
N ILE A 181 5.72 -3.16 2.44
CA ILE A 181 5.15 -3.49 3.75
C ILE A 181 6.07 -4.45 4.51
N GLU A 182 6.62 -5.47 3.85
CA GLU A 182 7.61 -6.40 4.44
C GLU A 182 8.86 -5.63 4.93
N GLU A 183 9.41 -4.71 4.14
CA GLU A 183 10.57 -3.90 4.54
C GLU A 183 10.25 -2.98 5.73
N LEU A 184 9.09 -2.34 5.74
CA LEU A 184 8.68 -1.49 6.86
C LEU A 184 8.47 -2.29 8.17
N ARG A 185 7.98 -3.52 8.08
CA ARG A 185 7.87 -4.42 9.24
C ARG A 185 9.23 -4.72 9.86
N LYS A 186 10.27 -4.90 9.04
CA LYS A 186 11.64 -5.17 9.53
C LYS A 186 12.20 -4.00 10.34
N VAL A 187 11.85 -2.77 9.99
CA VAL A 187 12.27 -1.55 10.71
C VAL A 187 11.29 -1.12 11.82
N GLY A 188 10.35 -2.00 12.19
CA GLY A 188 9.53 -1.85 13.40
C GLY A 188 8.14 -1.23 13.21
N TYR A 189 7.69 -1.01 11.98
CA TYR A 189 6.30 -0.57 11.73
C TYR A 189 5.31 -1.73 11.87
N VAL A 190 4.13 -1.40 12.40
CA VAL A 190 2.99 -2.29 12.55
C VAL A 190 1.84 -1.77 11.70
N PHE A 191 1.13 -2.69 11.06
CA PHE A 191 0.07 -2.38 10.11
C PHE A 191 -1.24 -3.04 10.53
N GLU A 192 -2.32 -2.27 10.51
CA GLU A 192 -3.67 -2.83 10.43
C GLU A 192 -4.11 -2.80 8.96
N SER A 193 -4.46 -3.96 8.41
CA SER A 193 -4.64 -4.14 6.97
C SER A 193 -5.74 -5.15 6.62
N ARG A 194 -6.19 -5.12 5.37
CA ARG A 194 -7.09 -6.13 4.78
C ARG A 194 -6.46 -6.71 3.53
N LEU A 195 -6.50 -8.02 3.40
CA LEU A 195 -6.11 -8.69 2.16
C LEU A 195 -7.25 -8.61 1.15
N THR A 196 -6.93 -8.33 -0.12
CA THR A 196 -7.92 -8.38 -1.19
C THR A 196 -8.54 -9.77 -1.30
N GLU A 197 -9.87 -9.82 -1.38
CA GLU A 197 -10.61 -11.03 -1.72
C GLU A 197 -10.48 -11.33 -3.22
N GLY A 198 -9.55 -12.22 -3.54
CA GLY A 198 -9.24 -12.64 -4.91
C GLY A 198 -9.88 -13.97 -5.28
N LYS A 199 -9.92 -14.27 -6.59
CA LYS A 199 -10.11 -15.65 -7.05
C LYS A 199 -8.94 -16.50 -6.51
N LYS A 200 -9.20 -17.80 -6.29
CA LYS A 200 -8.17 -18.78 -5.98
C LYS A 200 -6.98 -18.57 -6.95
N ASP A 201 -5.78 -18.50 -6.38
CA ASP A 201 -4.51 -18.33 -7.10
C ASP A 201 -4.17 -16.91 -7.63
N THR A 202 -4.88 -15.86 -7.23
CA THR A 202 -4.40 -14.48 -7.48
C THR A 202 -3.53 -14.00 -6.33
N ILE A 203 -2.47 -13.23 -6.63
CA ILE A 203 -1.68 -12.53 -5.60
C ILE A 203 -2.64 -11.63 -4.82
N LYS A 204 -2.64 -11.79 -3.50
CA LYS A 204 -3.45 -10.97 -2.60
C LYS A 204 -2.65 -9.71 -2.28
N LEU A 205 -3.23 -8.56 -2.56
CA LEU A 205 -2.68 -7.30 -2.10
C LEU A 205 -3.08 -7.09 -0.63
N GLU A 206 -2.13 -6.64 0.17
CA GLU A 206 -2.37 -6.12 1.50
C GLU A 206 -2.69 -4.62 1.46
N THR A 207 -3.94 -4.26 1.73
CA THR A 207 -4.39 -2.86 1.83
C THR A 207 -4.36 -2.42 3.29
N VAL A 208 -3.36 -1.61 3.64
CA VAL A 208 -3.17 -1.01 4.97
C VAL A 208 -4.14 0.15 5.20
N TYR A 209 -4.84 0.17 6.33
CA TYR A 209 -5.69 1.29 6.74
C TYR A 209 -5.21 1.97 8.02
N LYS A 210 -4.17 1.43 8.67
CA LYS A 210 -3.48 2.10 9.76
C LYS A 210 -2.00 1.69 9.82
N VAL A 211 -1.14 2.67 10.06
CA VAL A 211 0.31 2.48 10.26
C VAL A 211 0.67 3.01 11.63
N THR A 212 1.49 2.29 12.40
CA THR A 212 1.97 2.74 13.70
C THR A 212 3.42 2.29 13.91
N LYS A 213 4.27 3.15 14.49
CA LYS A 213 5.62 2.78 14.95
C LYS A 213 5.57 2.40 16.43
N LYS A 214 6.21 1.30 16.82
CA LYS A 214 6.11 0.73 18.19
C LYS A 214 6.55 1.69 19.30
N ASP A 215 7.57 2.50 19.05
CA ASP A 215 8.25 3.29 20.09
C ASP A 215 7.96 4.80 19.96
N SER A 216 6.68 5.20 19.99
CA SER A 216 6.24 6.61 19.83
C SER A 216 6.72 7.28 18.54
N GLY A 217 6.26 6.78 17.39
CA GLY A 217 6.54 7.41 16.10
C GLY A 217 5.26 7.71 15.31
N PRO A 218 5.40 8.02 14.00
CA PRO A 218 4.27 8.39 13.17
C PRO A 218 3.17 7.33 13.22
N CYS A 219 1.94 7.80 13.41
CA CYS A 219 0.73 7.01 13.35
C CYS A 219 -0.18 7.62 12.31
N PHE A 220 -0.63 6.82 11.35
CA PHE A 220 -1.53 7.27 10.29
C PHE A 220 -2.74 6.36 10.24
N ASP A 221 -3.94 6.93 10.26
CA ASP A 221 -5.16 6.25 9.88
C ASP A 221 -5.44 6.32 8.37
N SER A 222 -6.58 5.79 7.93
CA SER A 222 -6.94 5.76 6.51
C SER A 222 -7.10 7.15 5.89
N GLU A 223 -7.63 8.12 6.63
CA GLU A 223 -7.85 9.48 6.14
C GLU A 223 -6.51 10.21 5.99
N GLU A 224 -5.63 10.04 6.98
CA GLU A 224 -4.27 10.60 6.98
C GLU A 224 -3.40 9.98 5.88
N ILE A 225 -3.44 8.66 5.71
CA ILE A 225 -2.75 7.95 4.62
C ILE A 225 -3.16 8.55 3.27
N GLU A 226 -4.44 8.82 3.06
CA GLU A 226 -4.90 9.37 1.79
C GLU A 226 -4.42 10.80 1.57
N LYS A 227 -4.62 11.67 2.56
CA LYS A 227 -4.32 13.10 2.48
C LYS A 227 -2.81 13.37 2.44
N ILE A 228 -2.08 12.89 3.46
CA ILE A 228 -0.62 13.08 3.55
C ILE A 228 0.07 12.32 2.42
N GLY A 229 -0.40 11.11 2.09
CA GLY A 229 0.14 10.33 0.99
C GLY A 229 -0.07 10.98 -0.38
N GLU A 230 -1.13 11.76 -0.58
CA GLU A 230 -1.30 12.55 -1.81
C GLU A 230 -0.20 13.61 -1.94
N ASP A 231 0.08 14.35 -0.88
CA ASP A 231 1.07 15.43 -0.90
C ASP A 231 2.48 14.89 -1.07
N ILE A 232 2.81 13.79 -0.39
CA ILE A 232 4.07 13.06 -0.60
C ILE A 232 4.15 12.54 -2.04
N ASN A 233 3.07 11.98 -2.60
CA ASN A 233 3.07 11.48 -3.97
C ASN A 233 3.39 12.58 -4.98
N LYS A 234 2.79 13.77 -4.82
CA LYS A 234 3.08 14.94 -5.65
C LYS A 234 4.56 15.34 -5.55
N TYR A 235 5.09 15.40 -4.33
CA TYR A 235 6.49 15.72 -4.09
C TYR A 235 7.43 14.70 -4.73
N LEU A 236 7.27 13.41 -4.44
CA LEU A 236 8.11 12.34 -5.00
C LEU A 236 8.05 12.32 -6.53
N TYR A 237 6.85 12.52 -7.11
CA TYR A 237 6.71 12.60 -8.57
C TYR A 237 7.45 13.81 -9.15
N SER A 238 7.44 14.96 -8.47
CA SER A 238 8.18 16.16 -8.92
C SER A 238 9.69 15.89 -9.03
N LEU A 239 10.27 15.14 -8.09
CA LEU A 239 11.69 14.76 -8.09
C LEU A 239 12.08 13.93 -9.32
N VAL A 240 11.22 12.99 -9.73
CA VAL A 240 11.54 12.05 -10.83
C VAL A 240 10.98 12.48 -12.19
N SER A 241 10.14 13.51 -12.25
CA SER A 241 9.41 13.88 -13.47
C SER A 241 10.33 14.36 -14.61
N HIS A 242 11.42 15.05 -14.27
CA HIS A 242 12.39 15.63 -15.20
C HIS A 242 13.71 14.85 -15.28
N SER A 243 13.94 13.91 -14.37
CA SER A 243 15.15 13.08 -14.35
C SER A 243 14.99 11.82 -15.22
N ASN A 244 16.05 11.47 -15.96
CA ASN A 244 16.16 10.16 -16.60
C ASN A 244 16.84 9.13 -15.67
N GLU A 245 17.50 9.61 -14.62
CA GLU A 245 18.18 8.80 -13.61
C GLU A 245 17.28 8.58 -12.39
N ASN A 246 17.57 7.51 -11.65
CA ASN A 246 16.87 7.26 -10.41
C ASN A 246 17.34 8.27 -9.35
N VAL A 247 16.40 8.80 -8.57
CA VAL A 247 16.66 9.70 -7.45
C VAL A 247 16.75 8.88 -6.18
N ILE A 248 17.79 9.12 -5.37
CA ILE A 248 17.90 8.52 -4.03
C ILE A 248 17.25 9.47 -3.04
N VAL A 249 16.30 8.94 -2.27
CA VAL A 249 15.61 9.64 -1.20
C VAL A 249 16.06 9.04 0.12
N HIS A 250 16.71 9.87 0.94
CA HIS A 250 17.17 9.51 2.27
C HIS A 250 17.07 10.74 3.16
N ASP A 251 16.57 10.54 4.38
CA ASP A 251 16.48 11.53 5.46
C ASP A 251 15.96 12.92 5.02
N ASN A 252 15.02 12.92 4.08
CA ASN A 252 14.62 14.14 3.39
C ASN A 252 13.76 15.05 4.29
N LYS A 253 14.19 16.31 4.46
CA LYS A 253 13.52 17.31 5.32
C LYS A 253 12.05 17.55 4.95
N GLU A 254 11.73 17.66 3.66
CA GLU A 254 10.34 17.85 3.21
C GLU A 254 9.46 16.64 3.51
N LEU A 255 9.99 15.43 3.33
CA LEU A 255 9.26 14.22 3.69
C LEU A 255 9.01 14.12 5.19
N LYS A 256 10.02 14.39 6.02
CA LYS A 256 9.89 14.44 7.49
C LYS A 256 8.79 15.40 7.94
N LYS A 257 8.81 16.61 7.39
CA LYS A 257 7.79 17.62 7.65
C LYS A 257 6.39 17.14 7.27
N LEU A 258 6.22 16.52 6.11
CA LEU A 258 4.92 16.02 5.65
C LEU A 258 4.38 14.89 6.53
N ILE A 259 5.25 14.03 7.06
CA ILE A 259 4.85 12.92 7.95
C ILE A 259 4.79 13.32 9.44
N GLY A 260 5.04 14.58 9.77
CA GLY A 260 4.99 15.10 11.14
C GLY A 260 6.10 14.57 12.06
N VAL A 261 7.28 14.26 11.50
CA VAL A 261 8.48 13.97 12.28
C VAL A 261 9.24 15.28 12.48
N ASP A 262 9.62 15.56 13.73
CA ASP A 262 10.39 16.74 14.09
C ASP A 262 11.67 16.83 13.23
N VAL A 263 11.86 17.98 12.60
CA VAL A 263 13.09 18.29 11.88
C VAL A 263 13.97 18.98 12.91
N ASP A 264 15.00 18.29 13.39
CA ASP A 264 16.03 18.93 14.21
C ASP A 264 16.63 20.07 13.39
N ASP A 265 16.36 21.30 13.80
CA ASP A 265 16.69 22.55 13.07
C ASP A 265 18.18 22.90 13.22
N GLU A 266 19.05 21.89 13.25
CA GLU A 266 20.49 22.07 13.31
C GLU A 266 21.11 21.82 11.92
N THR A 267 21.92 22.80 11.49
CA THR A 267 22.68 22.92 10.23
C THR A 267 21.94 23.39 8.97
N GLU A 268 21.85 24.72 8.86
CA GLU A 268 22.15 25.42 7.60
C GLU A 268 23.62 25.17 7.24
N GLU A 269 23.93 24.06 6.57
CA GLU A 269 25.20 23.93 5.85
C GLU A 269 24.96 24.25 4.38
N THR A 270 25.50 25.39 3.97
CA THR A 270 25.46 25.98 2.65
C THR A 270 26.10 25.01 1.66
N THR A 271 25.29 24.33 0.85
CA THR A 271 25.79 23.62 -0.32
C THR A 271 26.07 24.65 -1.41
N GLU A 272 27.28 25.21 -1.39
CA GLU A 272 27.81 25.93 -2.54
C GLU A 272 27.85 24.99 -3.75
N LEU A 273 27.14 25.37 -4.80
CA LEU A 273 27.23 24.80 -6.13
C LEU A 273 28.64 25.06 -6.68
N THR A 274 29.58 24.17 -6.39
CA THR A 274 30.87 24.11 -7.11
C THR A 274 30.56 23.80 -8.57
N THR A 275 30.50 24.85 -9.37
CA THR A 275 30.40 24.79 -10.83
C THR A 275 31.75 24.29 -11.34
N ASN A 276 31.83 22.99 -11.67
CA ASN A 276 32.97 22.43 -12.37
C ASN A 276 33.11 23.12 -13.73
N GLN A 277 34.05 24.05 -13.84
CA GLN A 277 34.51 24.57 -15.13
C GLN A 277 35.20 23.43 -15.91
N PRO A 278 34.95 23.31 -17.22
CA PRO A 278 35.67 22.36 -18.05
C PRO A 278 37.14 22.79 -18.18
N GLN A 279 38.04 21.94 -17.70
CA GLN A 279 39.48 22.09 -17.93
C GLN A 279 39.76 21.98 -19.44
N ASN A 280 40.37 23.02 -20.02
CA ASN A 280 40.85 23.00 -21.39
C ASN A 280 41.95 21.94 -21.56
N PRO A 281 41.97 21.19 -22.68
CA PRO A 281 43.05 20.24 -22.96
C PRO A 281 44.38 20.97 -23.22
N PRO A 282 45.53 20.35 -22.88
CA PRO A 282 46.85 20.95 -23.01
C PRO A 282 47.21 21.18 -24.49
N GLN A 283 47.68 22.37 -24.82
CA GLN A 283 48.20 22.69 -26.16
C GLN A 283 49.59 22.06 -26.37
N PRO A 284 49.91 21.55 -27.58
CA PRO A 284 51.22 21.03 -27.91
C PRO A 284 52.27 22.16 -28.08
N PRO A 285 53.56 21.88 -27.83
CA PRO A 285 54.62 22.88 -27.92
C PRO A 285 54.88 23.31 -29.37
N THR A 286 54.78 24.61 -29.61
CA THR A 286 55.17 25.25 -30.86
C THR A 286 56.69 25.25 -30.98
N ASN A 287 57.23 24.45 -31.90
CA ASN A 287 58.63 24.55 -32.31
C ASN A 287 58.82 25.80 -33.17
N LEU A 288 59.68 26.71 -32.70
CA LEU A 288 60.21 27.84 -33.46
C LEU A 288 61.32 27.35 -34.42
N HIS A 289 61.20 27.75 -35.69
CA HIS A 289 62.32 27.96 -36.62
C HIS A 289 62.25 29.41 -37.09
#